data_AF-A0A662PI09-F1
#
_entry.id   AF-A0A662PI09-F1
#
_cell.length_a   1.000
_cell.length_b   1.000
_cell.length_c   1.000
_cell.angle_alpha   90.00
_cell.angle_beta   90.00
_cell.angle_gamma   90.00
#
_symmetry.space_group_name_H-M   'P 1'
#
loop_
_entity.id
_entity.type
_entity.pdbx_description
1 polymer ?
#
loop_
_entity_poly.entity_id
_entity_poly.type
_entity_poly.pdbx_seq_one_letter_code
_entity_poly.pdbx_strand_id
1 'polypeptide(L)'
;INGHGGNTSCLSDVALQMRDENVFVGIYEWWRSIPEEITKKFYPESPAKYMGHAASAETSLNLFLYPEFVKMEKAKNVDTLWAPKKFGGIVTHETKDFTDCGVVGFSKDASPEKGKIIFEACLEELKKLVEYIKEVKI
;
A
#
# COMPACT_ATOMS: atom_id res chain seq x y z
N ILE A 1 -10.64 -6.23 2.75
CA ILE A 1 -9.35 -5.56 3.02
C ILE A 1 -8.34 -6.11 2.02
N ASN A 2 -7.76 -5.27 1.18
CA ASN A 2 -6.80 -5.65 0.15
C ASN A 2 -5.37 -5.37 0.65
N GLY A 3 -4.48 -6.33 0.44
CA GLY A 3 -3.05 -6.23 0.77
C GLY A 3 -2.14 -6.06 -0.45
N HIS A 4 -2.67 -6.13 -1.67
CA HIS A 4 -1.87 -6.14 -2.89
C HIS A 4 -2.48 -5.29 -4.01
N GLY A 5 -1.73 -4.32 -4.51
CA GLY A 5 -2.19 -3.37 -5.53
C GLY A 5 -2.59 -4.00 -6.86
N GLY A 6 -2.04 -5.17 -7.21
CA GLY A 6 -2.44 -5.91 -8.42
C GLY A 6 -3.91 -6.37 -8.41
N ASN A 7 -4.52 -6.47 -7.22
CA ASN A 7 -5.91 -6.89 -7.09
C ASN A 7 -6.91 -5.74 -7.28
N THR A 8 -6.46 -4.47 -7.26
CA THR A 8 -7.37 -3.31 -7.18
C THR A 8 -8.39 -3.30 -8.33
N SER A 9 -7.95 -3.47 -9.58
CA SER A 9 -8.84 -3.45 -10.74
C SER A 9 -9.85 -4.59 -10.71
N CYS A 10 -9.41 -5.83 -10.48
CA CYS A 10 -10.31 -6.98 -10.41
C CYS A 10 -11.31 -6.86 -9.26
N LEU A 11 -10.88 -6.36 -8.10
CA LEU A 11 -11.79 -6.12 -6.97
C LEU A 11 -12.82 -5.06 -7.32
N SER A 12 -12.43 -3.97 -7.98
CA SER A 12 -13.35 -2.94 -8.45
C SER A 12 -14.37 -3.48 -9.46
N ASP A 13 -13.93 -4.30 -10.41
CA ASP A 13 -14.81 -4.91 -11.41
C ASP A 13 -15.84 -5.85 -10.74
N VAL A 14 -15.39 -6.69 -9.81
CA VAL A 14 -16.29 -7.57 -9.05
C VAL A 14 -17.25 -6.75 -8.19
N ALA A 15 -16.78 -5.70 -7.52
CA ALA A 15 -17.64 -4.83 -6.71
C ALA A 15 -18.75 -4.16 -7.54
N LEU A 16 -18.46 -3.80 -8.79
CA LEU A 16 -19.45 -3.27 -9.73
C LEU A 16 -20.46 -4.35 -10.13
N GLN A 17 -20.01 -5.56 -10.48
CA GLN A 17 -20.91 -6.68 -10.82
C GLN A 17 -21.85 -7.03 -9.66
N MET A 18 -21.35 -6.97 -8.42
CA MET A 18 -22.15 -7.23 -7.22
C MET A 18 -23.29 -6.22 -7.02
N ARG A 19 -23.25 -5.06 -7.68
CA ARG A 19 -24.37 -4.11 -7.67
C ARG A 19 -25.61 -4.67 -8.38
N ASP A 20 -25.44 -5.50 -9.40
CA ASP A 20 -26.54 -6.16 -10.09
C ASP A 20 -27.27 -7.15 -9.17
N GLU A 21 -26.56 -7.70 -8.18
CA GLU A 21 -27.08 -8.58 -7.13
C GLU A 21 -27.52 -7.82 -5.86
N ASN A 22 -27.61 -6.48 -5.93
CA ASN A 22 -27.90 -5.59 -4.80
C ASN A 22 -26.92 -5.69 -3.61
N VAL A 23 -25.71 -6.21 -3.84
CA VAL A 23 -24.64 -6.32 -2.83
C VAL A 23 -23.72 -5.10 -2.91
N PHE A 24 -23.35 -4.54 -1.76
CA PHE A 24 -22.34 -3.48 -1.67
C PHE A 24 -21.01 -4.06 -1.21
N VAL A 25 -19.94 -3.65 -1.88
CA VAL A 25 -18.58 -4.12 -1.56
C VAL A 25 -17.70 -2.93 -1.25
N GLY A 26 -17.23 -2.85 -0.01
CA GLY A 26 -16.21 -1.90 0.43
C GLY A 26 -14.81 -2.44 0.16
N ILE A 27 -14.03 -1.74 -0.67
CA ILE A 27 -12.62 -2.08 -0.93
C ILE A 27 -11.74 -1.13 -0.12
N TYR A 28 -11.03 -1.69 0.86
CA TYR A 28 -10.08 -0.95 1.68
C TYR A 28 -8.65 -1.38 1.35
N GLU A 29 -7.80 -0.41 1.05
CA GLU A 29 -6.39 -0.61 0.69
C GLU A 29 -5.52 0.15 1.68
N TRP A 30 -4.86 -0.58 2.57
CA TRP A 30 -4.20 0.03 3.74
C TRP A 30 -3.18 1.11 3.35
N TRP A 31 -2.40 0.89 2.28
CA TRP A 31 -1.38 1.83 1.84
C TRP A 31 -1.95 3.17 1.36
N ARG A 32 -3.20 3.20 0.87
CA ARG A 32 -3.88 4.45 0.50
C ARG A 32 -4.50 5.17 1.69
N SER A 33 -4.71 4.45 2.78
CA SER A 33 -5.31 4.98 3.99
C SER A 33 -4.29 5.63 4.93
N ILE A 34 -2.98 5.48 4.66
CA ILE A 34 -1.95 6.12 5.47
C ILE A 34 -2.15 7.64 5.40
N PRO A 35 -2.40 8.31 6.54
CA PRO A 35 -2.61 9.74 6.55
C PRO A 35 -1.43 10.52 5.97
N GLU A 36 -1.73 11.62 5.29
CA GLU A 36 -0.73 12.42 4.56
C GLU A 36 0.33 12.99 5.51
N GLU A 37 -0.05 13.35 6.74
CA GLU A 37 0.85 13.85 7.77
C GLU A 37 1.86 12.80 8.24
N ILE A 38 1.46 11.52 8.32
CA ILE A 38 2.37 10.42 8.63
C ILE A 38 3.34 10.22 7.48
N THR A 39 2.81 10.22 6.26
CA THR A 39 3.60 10.08 5.04
C THR A 39 4.62 11.22 4.88
N LYS A 40 4.22 12.48 5.10
CA LYS A 40 5.10 13.65 5.07
C LYS A 40 6.15 13.62 6.19
N LYS A 41 5.75 13.17 7.39
CA LYS A 41 6.66 13.05 8.54
C LYS A 41 7.76 12.02 8.31
N PHE A 42 7.41 10.86 7.76
CA PHE A 42 8.37 9.77 7.56
C PHE A 42 9.13 9.87 6.24
N TYR A 43 8.50 10.40 5.20
CA TYR A 43 9.00 10.35 3.83
C TYR A 43 8.94 11.74 3.14
N PRO A 44 9.59 12.78 3.71
CA PRO A 44 9.40 14.16 3.28
C PRO A 44 9.86 14.44 1.84
N GLU A 45 10.88 13.73 1.35
CA GLU A 45 11.49 14.02 0.04
C GLU A 45 10.78 13.32 -1.13
N SER A 46 10.24 12.12 -0.92
CA SER A 46 9.59 11.37 -2.00
C SER A 46 8.74 10.20 -1.48
N PRO A 47 7.50 10.44 -1.02
CA PRO A 47 6.60 9.40 -0.51
C PRO A 47 6.51 8.14 -1.39
N ALA A 48 6.48 8.32 -2.71
CA ALA A 48 6.39 7.23 -3.68
C ALA A 48 7.56 6.24 -3.57
N LYS A 49 8.76 6.69 -3.20
CA LYS A 49 9.93 5.83 -3.03
C LYS A 49 9.88 5.00 -1.75
N TYR A 50 9.08 5.38 -0.76
CA TYR A 50 9.00 4.66 0.51
C TYR A 50 7.74 3.81 0.65
N MET A 51 6.75 4.03 -0.22
CA MET A 51 5.47 3.33 -0.26
C MET A 51 5.31 2.39 -1.44
N GLY A 52 6.38 2.16 -2.22
CA GLY A 52 6.40 1.17 -3.29
C GLY A 52 6.52 -0.27 -2.76
N HIS A 53 6.78 -1.22 -3.66
CA HIS A 53 6.83 -2.64 -3.33
C HIS A 53 8.12 -3.01 -2.57
N ALA A 54 7.97 -3.71 -1.46
CA ALA A 54 9.01 -4.04 -0.50
C ALA A 54 9.81 -2.81 -0.01
N ALA A 55 9.24 -1.62 -0.14
CA ALA A 55 9.83 -0.38 0.35
C ALA A 55 9.61 -0.21 1.86
N SER A 56 9.98 0.96 2.39
CA SER A 56 9.97 1.26 3.82
C SER A 56 8.64 0.95 4.50
N ALA A 57 7.49 1.32 3.91
CA ALA A 57 6.18 1.11 4.54
C ALA A 57 5.83 -0.39 4.73
N GLU A 58 5.94 -1.21 3.68
CA GLU A 58 5.67 -2.66 3.74
C GLU A 58 6.66 -3.38 4.66
N THR A 59 7.94 -3.00 4.57
CA THR A 59 9.01 -3.59 5.40
C THR A 59 8.81 -3.22 6.87
N SER A 60 8.47 -1.96 7.16
CA SER A 60 8.21 -1.47 8.53
C SER A 60 7.04 -2.19 9.17
N LEU A 61 5.93 -2.40 8.43
CA LEU A 61 4.79 -3.16 8.93
C LEU A 61 5.18 -4.59 9.32
N ASN A 62 5.96 -5.27 8.47
CA ASN A 62 6.44 -6.61 8.79
C ASN A 62 7.45 -6.61 9.95
N LEU A 63 8.32 -5.61 10.07
CA LEU A 63 9.21 -5.46 11.23
C LEU A 63 8.45 -5.29 12.55
N PHE A 64 7.28 -4.63 12.51
CA PHE A 64 6.43 -4.47 13.68
C PHE A 64 5.66 -5.76 14.03
N LEU A 65 5.05 -6.40 13.04
CA LEU A 65 4.15 -7.54 13.27
C LEU A 65 4.87 -8.89 13.36
N TYR A 66 5.87 -9.10 12.50
CA TYR A 66 6.55 -10.38 12.30
C TYR A 66 8.05 -10.17 12.00
N PRO A 67 8.81 -9.57 12.93
CA PRO A 67 10.22 -9.22 12.73
C PRO A 67 11.09 -10.41 12.29
N GLU A 68 10.75 -11.63 12.71
CA GLU A 68 11.46 -12.87 12.37
C GLU A 68 11.47 -13.20 10.87
N PHE A 69 10.53 -12.64 10.09
CA PHE A 69 10.46 -12.85 8.65
C PHE A 69 11.19 -11.77 7.84
N VAL A 70 11.71 -10.73 8.49
CA VAL A 70 12.39 -9.61 7.81
C VAL A 70 13.91 -9.70 8.01
N LYS A 71 14.63 -9.76 6.89
CA LYS A 71 16.10 -9.79 6.85
C LYS A 71 16.65 -8.41 6.49
N MET A 72 16.73 -7.51 7.47
CA MET A 72 17.15 -6.11 7.24
C MET A 72 18.58 -5.99 6.72
N GLU A 73 19.45 -6.95 6.97
CA GLU A 73 20.79 -7.02 6.38
C GLU A 73 20.76 -7.16 4.84
N LYS A 74 19.62 -7.59 4.28
CA LYS A 74 19.38 -7.68 2.83
C LYS A 74 18.59 -6.50 2.27
N ALA A 75 18.22 -5.51 3.09
CA ALA A 75 17.46 -4.34 2.66
C ALA A 75 18.24 -3.52 1.62
N LYS A 76 17.54 -3.07 0.58
CA LYS A 76 18.10 -2.34 -0.56
C LYS A 76 17.29 -1.08 -0.83
N ASN A 77 18.02 -0.03 -1.19
CA ASN A 77 17.41 1.14 -1.79
C ASN A 77 17.55 0.99 -3.30
N VAL A 78 16.43 0.82 -3.99
CA VAL A 78 16.35 0.76 -5.44
C VAL A 78 15.65 2.03 -5.90
N ASP A 79 16.38 2.89 -6.60
CA ASP A 79 15.86 4.18 -7.06
C ASP A 79 14.99 3.99 -8.31
N THR A 80 13.82 3.40 -8.10
CA THR A 80 12.85 3.09 -9.14
C THR A 80 11.44 3.25 -8.62
N LEU A 81 10.50 3.51 -9.53
CA LEU A 81 9.09 3.71 -9.27
C LEU A 81 8.27 2.95 -10.31
N TRP A 82 7.02 2.63 -9.99
CA TRP A 82 6.07 2.17 -10.98
C TRP A 82 5.93 3.20 -12.11
N ALA A 83 5.81 2.71 -13.35
CA ALA A 83 5.67 3.58 -14.50
C ALA A 83 4.49 4.54 -14.33
N PRO A 84 4.70 5.86 -14.46
CA PRO A 84 3.62 6.81 -14.33
C PRO A 84 2.71 6.74 -15.56
N LYS A 85 1.46 7.17 -15.40
CA LYS A 85 0.60 7.43 -16.56
C LYS A 85 1.20 8.57 -17.37
N LYS A 86 1.45 8.36 -18.67
CA LYS A 86 2.01 9.39 -19.57
C LYS A 86 1.13 9.51 -20.82
N PHE A 87 0.87 10.74 -21.25
CA PHE A 87 0.06 11.03 -22.45
C PHE A 87 -1.32 10.35 -22.46
N GLY A 88 -1.94 10.17 -21.28
CA GLY A 88 -3.19 9.44 -21.13
C GLY A 88 -3.07 7.90 -21.21
N GLY A 89 -1.88 7.37 -21.48
CA GLY A 89 -1.60 5.94 -21.55
C GLY A 89 -1.05 5.36 -20.25
N ILE A 90 -1.25 4.06 -20.09
CA ILE A 90 -0.62 3.22 -19.07
C ILE A 90 0.20 2.17 -19.82
N VAL A 91 1.48 2.07 -19.49
CA VAL A 91 2.32 0.95 -19.95
C VAL A 91 2.53 0.05 -18.74
N THR A 92 1.98 -1.16 -18.82
CA THR A 92 2.12 -2.14 -17.75
C THR A 92 3.51 -2.76 -17.82
N HIS A 93 4.20 -2.77 -16.70
CA HIS A 93 5.48 -3.43 -16.53
C HIS A 93 5.34 -4.50 -15.45
N GLU A 94 6.06 -5.60 -15.62
CA GLU A 94 6.32 -6.53 -14.54
C GLU A 94 7.48 -5.99 -13.71
N THR A 95 7.51 -6.32 -12.41
CA THR A 95 8.57 -5.87 -11.50
C THR A 95 9.97 -6.20 -12.04
N LYS A 96 10.12 -7.34 -12.73
CA LYS A 96 11.38 -7.78 -13.34
C LYS A 96 11.90 -6.85 -14.45
N ASP A 97 11.04 -6.02 -15.03
CA ASP A 97 11.40 -5.14 -16.15
C ASP A 97 12.24 -3.93 -15.68
N PHE A 98 12.23 -3.63 -14.38
CA PHE A 98 12.87 -2.42 -13.85
C PHE A 98 13.52 -2.59 -12.46
N THR A 99 13.54 -3.79 -11.89
CA THR A 99 14.33 -4.12 -10.69
C THR A 99 14.76 -5.58 -10.68
N ASP A 100 16.05 -5.82 -10.41
CA ASP A 100 16.62 -7.18 -10.35
C ASP A 100 16.32 -7.91 -9.03
N CYS A 101 15.81 -7.20 -8.03
CA CYS A 101 15.61 -7.74 -6.68
C CYS A 101 14.17 -7.67 -6.18
N GLY A 102 13.24 -7.21 -7.03
CA GLY A 102 11.82 -7.07 -6.69
C GLY A 102 11.46 -5.79 -5.93
N VAL A 103 12.42 -5.12 -5.29
CA VAL A 103 12.17 -3.88 -4.54
C VAL A 103 11.91 -2.72 -5.51
N VAL A 104 10.85 -1.97 -5.24
CA VAL A 104 10.46 -0.73 -5.93
C VAL A 104 10.46 0.38 -4.89
N GLY A 105 11.61 1.04 -4.72
CA GLY A 105 11.80 2.07 -3.70
C GLY A 105 12.86 1.73 -2.66
N PHE A 106 12.74 2.34 -1.48
CA PHE A 106 13.77 2.38 -0.44
C PHE A 106 13.36 1.58 0.80
N SER A 107 13.94 0.40 0.98
CA SER A 107 13.62 -0.47 2.12
C SER A 107 14.54 -0.28 3.33
N LYS A 108 15.73 0.33 3.17
CA LYS A 108 16.69 0.54 4.28
C LYS A 108 16.20 1.50 5.36
N ASP A 109 15.24 2.34 5.02
CA ASP A 109 14.65 3.32 5.91
C ASP A 109 13.54 2.73 6.81
N ALA A 110 13.25 1.43 6.68
CA ALA A 110 12.22 0.76 7.45
C ALA A 110 12.60 0.63 8.93
N SER A 111 11.60 0.74 9.81
CA SER A 111 11.77 0.47 11.25
C SER A 111 10.49 -0.09 11.88
N PRO A 112 10.60 -0.87 12.98
CA PRO A 112 9.43 -1.34 13.72
C PRO A 112 8.54 -0.18 14.22
N GLU A 113 9.13 0.95 14.62
CA GLU A 113 8.40 2.12 15.13
C GLU A 113 7.54 2.77 14.04
N LYS A 114 8.08 2.91 12.82
CA LYS A 114 7.30 3.35 11.65
C LYS A 114 6.16 2.38 11.38
N GLY A 115 6.44 1.08 11.47
CA GLY A 115 5.46 0.01 11.27
C GLY A 115 4.28 0.11 12.22
N LYS A 116 4.56 0.27 13.51
CA LYS A 116 3.54 0.45 14.54
C LYS A 116 2.65 1.66 14.26
N ILE A 117 3.24 2.82 13.97
CA ILE A 117 2.51 4.06 13.72
C ILE A 117 1.64 3.94 12.46
N ILE A 118 2.18 3.35 11.39
CA ILE A 118 1.42 3.09 10.16
C ILE A 118 0.25 2.12 10.43
N PHE A 119 0.51 1.03 11.17
CA PHE A 119 -0.50 0.03 11.51
C PHE A 119 -1.67 0.63 12.29
N GLU A 120 -1.37 1.36 13.36
CA GLU A 120 -2.38 2.01 14.21
C GLU A 120 -3.20 3.03 13.42
N ALA A 121 -2.56 3.85 12.58
CA ALA A 121 -3.26 4.81 11.74
C ALA A 121 -4.18 4.15 10.70
N CYS A 122 -3.70 3.12 10.00
CA CYS A 122 -4.51 2.36 9.06
C CYS A 122 -5.71 1.70 9.76
N LEU A 123 -5.50 1.15 10.96
CA LEU A 123 -6.57 0.53 11.74
C LEU A 123 -7.68 1.53 12.09
N GLU A 124 -7.33 2.76 12.46
CA GLU A 124 -8.31 3.82 12.72
C GLU A 124 -9.09 4.22 11.46
N GLU A 125 -8.43 4.34 10.30
CA GLU A 125 -9.11 4.62 9.03
C GLU A 125 -10.04 3.47 8.61
N LEU A 126 -9.62 2.22 8.81
CA LEU A 126 -10.47 1.05 8.55
C LEU A 126 -11.72 1.06 9.44
N LYS A 127 -11.59 1.39 10.74
CA LYS A 127 -12.75 1.52 11.63
C LYS A 127 -13.74 2.55 11.12
N LYS A 128 -13.26 3.73 10.70
CA LYS A 128 -14.11 4.79 10.12
C LYS A 128 -14.86 4.30 8.89
N LEU A 129 -14.18 3.58 7.97
CA LEU A 129 -14.83 3.00 6.79
C LEU A 129 -15.91 1.97 7.18
N VAL A 130 -15.63 1.11 8.16
CA VAL A 130 -16.60 0.12 8.64
C VAL A 130 -17.83 0.80 9.24
N GLU A 131 -17.66 1.83 10.06
CA GLU A 131 -18.79 2.60 10.62
C GLU A 131 -19.58 3.31 9.52
N TYR A 132 -18.89 3.94 8.57
CA TYR A 132 -19.54 4.55 7.40
C TYR A 132 -20.41 3.53 6.65
N ILE A 133 -19.88 2.36 6.32
CA ILE A 133 -20.60 1.29 5.60
C ILE A 133 -21.85 0.84 6.37
N LYS A 134 -21.81 0.77 7.71
CA LYS A 134 -22.98 0.41 8.54
C LYS A 134 -24.08 1.47 8.51
N GLU A 135 -23.71 2.74 8.36
CA GLU A 135 -24.65 3.86 8.37
C GLU A 135 -25.27 4.14 6.99
N VAL A 136 -24.62 3.73 5.90
CA VAL A 136 -25.14 4.01 4.56
C VAL A 136 -26.47 3.27 4.37
N LYS A 137 -27.55 4.05 4.30
CA LYS A 137 -28.87 3.58 3.87
C LYS A 137 -28.89 3.63 2.34
N ILE A 138 -28.86 2.47 1.72
CA ILE A 138 -28.90 2.32 0.26
C ILE A 138 -29.95 1.30 -0.09
#